data_AF-A0A1Q7MXS6-F1
#
_entry.id   AF-A0A1Q7MXS6-F1
#
_cell.length_a   1.000
_cell.length_b   1.000
_cell.length_c   1.000
_cell.angle_alpha   90.00
_cell.angle_beta   90.00
_cell.angle_gamma   90.00
#
_symmetry.space_group_name_H-M   'P 1'
#
loop_
_entity.id
_entity.type
_entity.pdbx_description
1 polymer ?
#
loop_
_entity_poly.entity_id
_entity_poly.type
_entity_poly.pdbx_seq_one_letter_code
_entity_poly.pdbx_strand_id
1 'polypeptide(L)'
;MKLGALLRLRCPICGKGKLFRGYFDSPERCASCGYFFMRESGYFLPHVVIGYAFTVLASLGSWPLVRYAFGIRNAAVTLTIMIAVAVLFGVWFIRYSKVLWIALDLTLNPPGSEDFESRGRRS
;
A
#
# COMPACT_ATOMS: atom_id res chain seq x y z
N MET A 1 -4.10 -2.35 -18.45
CA MET A 1 -4.10 -1.67 -17.14
C MET A 1 -3.75 -0.20 -17.31
N LYS A 2 -4.29 0.70 -16.48
CA LYS A 2 -4.03 2.14 -16.49
C LYS A 2 -3.19 2.54 -15.28
N LEU A 3 -1.85 2.52 -15.42
CA LEU A 3 -0.92 2.87 -14.33
C LEU A 3 -1.16 4.28 -13.76
N GLY A 4 -1.47 5.27 -14.61
CA GLY A 4 -1.81 6.63 -14.17
C GLY A 4 -3.11 6.74 -13.35
N ALA A 5 -3.93 5.69 -13.28
CA ALA A 5 -5.07 5.63 -12.37
C ALA A 5 -4.63 5.27 -10.93
N LEU A 6 -3.61 4.42 -10.77
CA LEU A 6 -3.07 4.02 -9.47
C LEU A 6 -2.47 5.20 -8.71
N LEU A 7 -1.73 6.07 -9.42
CA LEU A 7 -1.20 7.33 -8.87
C LEU A 7 -2.30 8.26 -8.33
N ARG A 8 -3.52 8.13 -8.87
CA ARG A 8 -4.70 8.89 -8.41
C ARG A 8 -5.58 8.10 -7.46
N LEU A 9 -5.11 6.97 -6.93
CA LEU A 9 -5.85 6.07 -6.04
C LEU A 9 -7.18 5.60 -6.66
N ARG A 10 -7.19 5.38 -7.98
CA ARG A 10 -8.32 4.87 -8.75
C ARG A 10 -8.05 3.46 -9.24
N CYS A 11 -9.13 2.77 -9.62
CA CYS A 11 -9.09 1.42 -10.17
C CYS A 11 -8.16 1.36 -11.39
N PRO A 12 -7.13 0.47 -11.40
CA PRO A 12 -6.21 0.30 -12.52
C PRO A 12 -6.87 -0.31 -13.75
N ILE A 13 -8.05 -0.93 -13.61
CA ILE A 13 -8.76 -1.58 -14.71
C ILE A 13 -9.56 -0.54 -15.49
N CYS A 14 -10.56 0.07 -14.86
CA CYS A 14 -11.44 1.03 -15.55
C CYS A 14 -10.93 2.48 -15.53
N GLY A 15 -10.14 2.87 -14.52
CA GLY A 15 -9.63 4.23 -14.31
C GLY A 15 -10.62 5.21 -13.67
N LYS A 16 -11.85 4.77 -13.36
CA LYS A 16 -12.94 5.63 -12.86
C LYS A 16 -13.23 5.46 -11.37
N GLY A 17 -13.38 4.22 -10.90
CA GLY A 17 -13.75 3.93 -9.51
C GLY A 17 -12.65 4.30 -8.51
N LYS A 18 -13.03 4.86 -7.36
CA LYS A 18 -12.10 5.09 -6.23
C LYS A 18 -11.70 3.74 -5.64
N LEU A 19 -10.41 3.58 -5.34
CA LEU A 19 -9.88 2.36 -4.76
C LEU A 19 -10.19 2.27 -3.26
N PHE A 20 -10.07 3.39 -2.54
CA PHE A 20 -10.30 3.44 -1.09
C PHE A 20 -11.49 4.34 -0.76
N ARG A 21 -12.36 3.91 0.17
CA ARG A 21 -13.40 4.77 0.75
C ARG A 21 -12.91 5.43 2.04
N GLY A 22 -12.13 4.71 2.84
CA GLY A 22 -11.48 5.18 4.07
C GLY A 22 -9.96 5.22 3.98
N TYR A 23 -9.29 5.61 5.07
CA TYR A 23 -7.82 5.63 5.12
C TYR A 23 -7.20 4.25 5.25
N PHE A 24 -7.70 3.48 6.21
CA PHE A 24 -7.25 2.12 6.50
C PHE A 24 -8.03 1.04 5.73
N ASP A 25 -8.95 1.48 4.88
CA ASP A 25 -9.86 0.63 4.12
C ASP A 25 -9.13 -0.28 3.13
N SER A 26 -9.72 -1.43 2.84
CA SER A 26 -9.18 -2.41 1.90
C SER A 26 -10.15 -2.56 0.73
N PRO A 27 -9.71 -2.31 -0.53
CA PRO A 27 -10.60 -2.42 -1.68
C PRO A 27 -11.08 -3.87 -1.84
N GLU A 28 -12.39 -4.08 -1.77
CA GLU A 28 -12.99 -5.37 -2.06
C GLU A 28 -13.44 -5.46 -3.52
N ARG A 29 -14.24 -4.48 -3.97
CA ARG A 29 -14.83 -4.45 -5.31
C ARG A 29 -14.86 -3.04 -5.88
N CYS A 30 -14.58 -2.90 -7.17
CA CYS A 30 -14.72 -1.64 -7.87
C CYS A 30 -16.20 -1.31 -8.13
N ALA A 31 -16.69 -0.17 -7.61
CA ALA A 31 -18.07 0.28 -7.84
C ALA A 31 -18.40 0.65 -9.29
N SER A 32 -17.40 0.84 -10.17
CA SER A 32 -17.62 1.26 -11.56
C SER A 32 -17.54 0.13 -12.58
N CYS A 33 -16.68 -0.86 -12.39
CA CYS A 33 -16.50 -1.96 -13.34
C CYS A 33 -16.70 -3.35 -12.73
N GLY A 34 -17.03 -3.43 -11.44
CA GLY A 34 -17.31 -4.71 -10.77
C GLY A 34 -16.09 -5.56 -10.43
N TYR A 35 -14.87 -5.16 -10.83
CA TYR A 35 -13.64 -5.92 -10.57
C TYR A 35 -13.46 -6.23 -9.09
N PHE A 36 -13.28 -7.50 -8.77
CA PHE A 36 -13.10 -8.00 -7.41
C PHE A 36 -11.61 -8.07 -7.06
N PHE A 37 -11.17 -7.20 -6.15
CA PHE A 37 -9.77 -7.11 -5.72
C PHE A 37 -9.41 -8.18 -4.69
N MET A 38 -10.35 -8.59 -3.84
CA MET A 38 -10.09 -9.57 -2.77
C MET A 38 -10.23 -11.00 -3.29
N ARG A 39 -9.35 -11.40 -4.24
CA ARG A 39 -9.41 -12.71 -4.93
C ARG A 39 -9.43 -13.91 -3.97
N GLU A 40 -8.71 -13.80 -2.86
CA GLU A 40 -8.57 -14.82 -1.81
C GLU A 40 -8.62 -14.19 -0.41
N SER A 41 -8.96 -15.00 0.60
CA SER A 41 -8.86 -14.56 2.00
C SER A 41 -7.40 -14.23 2.31
N GLY A 42 -7.18 -13.04 2.83
CA GLY A 42 -5.83 -12.59 3.11
C GLY A 42 -5.04 -12.11 1.89
N TYR A 43 -5.67 -11.88 0.74
CA TYR A 43 -5.03 -11.29 -0.46
C TYR A 43 -4.16 -10.06 -0.15
N PHE A 44 -4.56 -9.24 0.83
CA PHE A 44 -3.79 -8.07 1.18
C PHE A 44 -2.57 -8.37 2.05
N LEU A 45 -2.38 -9.53 2.70
CA LEU A 45 -1.25 -9.77 3.60
C LEU A 45 0.12 -9.29 3.08
N PRO A 46 0.49 -9.50 1.80
CA PRO A 46 1.77 -9.04 1.26
C PRO A 46 1.97 -7.52 1.29
N HIS A 47 0.90 -6.71 1.31
CA HIS A 47 1.01 -5.25 1.48
C HIS A 47 1.66 -4.88 2.83
N VAL A 48 1.50 -5.71 3.87
CA VAL A 48 2.11 -5.43 5.18
C VAL A 48 3.62 -5.55 5.08
N VAL A 49 4.10 -6.59 4.38
CA VAL A 49 5.54 -6.83 4.16
C VAL A 49 6.17 -5.70 3.36
N ILE A 50 5.51 -5.28 2.27
CA ILE A 50 5.95 -4.12 1.47
C ILE A 50 6.00 -2.86 2.34
N GLY A 51 4.92 -2.56 3.06
CA GLY A 51 4.83 -1.36 3.88
C GLY A 51 5.88 -1.34 4.98
N TYR A 52 6.12 -2.49 5.62
CA TYR A 52 7.15 -2.66 6.63
C TYR A 52 8.55 -2.44 6.06
N ALA A 53 8.89 -3.04 4.92
CA ALA A 53 10.20 -2.88 4.28
C ALA A 53 10.51 -1.40 4.01
N PHE A 54 9.57 -0.65 3.40
CA PHE A 54 9.75 0.77 3.15
C PHE A 54 9.82 1.60 4.44
N THR A 55 9.04 1.25 5.45
CA THR A 55 9.05 1.94 6.76
C THR A 55 10.40 1.76 7.48
N VAL A 56 10.94 0.54 7.46
CA VAL A 56 12.27 0.23 8.01
C VAL A 56 13.35 0.99 7.26
N LEU A 57 13.31 1.01 5.92
CA LEU A 57 14.26 1.77 5.11
C LEU A 57 14.19 3.27 5.40
N ALA A 58 12.99 3.83 5.55
CA ALA A 58 12.81 5.24 5.91
C ALA A 58 13.35 5.54 7.34
N SER A 59 13.06 4.66 8.30
CA SER A 59 13.53 4.83 9.68
C SER A 59 15.05 4.70 9.78
N LEU A 60 15.64 3.65 9.21
CA LEU A 60 17.10 3.45 9.18
C LEU A 60 17.80 4.56 8.38
N GLY A 61 17.21 5.00 7.27
CA GLY A 61 17.71 6.11 6.45
C GLY A 61 17.69 7.47 7.17
N SER A 62 16.85 7.62 8.21
CA SER A 62 16.85 8.84 9.02
C SER A 62 18.06 8.96 9.94
N TRP A 63 18.70 7.84 10.33
CA TRP A 63 19.89 7.86 11.20
C TRP A 63 21.07 8.67 10.61
N PRO A 64 21.56 8.39 9.39
CA PRO A 64 22.66 9.17 8.81
C PRO A 64 22.24 10.63 8.58
N LEU A 65 20.97 10.89 8.25
CA LEU A 65 20.46 12.25 8.08
C LEU A 65 20.54 13.04 9.39
N VAL A 66 20.05 12.48 10.50
CA VAL A 66 20.12 13.08 11.83
C VAL A 66 21.57 13.30 12.27
N ARG A 67 22.45 12.32 11.99
CA ARG A 67 23.86 12.36 12.42
C ARG A 67 24.71 13.35 11.62
N TYR A 68 24.61 13.32 10.29
CA TYR A 68 25.51 14.06 9.40
C TYR A 68 24.94 15.39 8.93
N ALA A 69 23.62 15.52 8.73
CA ALA A 69 23.03 16.77 8.28
C ALA A 69 22.70 17.71 9.45
N PHE A 70 22.19 17.17 10.56
CA PHE A 70 21.79 17.97 11.73
C PHE A 70 22.83 17.96 12.87
N GLY A 71 23.89 17.15 12.77
CA GLY A 71 24.95 17.07 13.77
C GLY A 71 24.50 16.51 15.13
N ILE A 72 23.31 15.92 15.22
CA ILE A 72 22.74 15.42 16.48
C ILE A 72 23.48 14.13 16.87
N ARG A 73 24.16 14.16 18.02
CA ARG A 73 24.91 13.02 18.55
C ARG A 73 24.22 12.27 19.68
N ASN A 74 23.15 12.84 20.23
CA ASN A 74 22.41 12.23 21.33
C ASN A 74 21.62 11.02 20.83
N ALA A 75 21.96 9.84 21.35
CA ALA A 75 21.32 8.58 20.96
C ALA A 75 19.82 8.55 21.26
N ALA A 76 19.37 9.13 22.39
CA ALA A 76 17.96 9.16 22.75
C ALA A 76 17.16 9.98 21.74
N VAL A 77 17.66 11.17 21.37
CA VAL A 77 17.01 12.04 20.36
C VAL A 77 16.95 11.35 19.01
N THR A 78 18.04 10.73 18.57
CA THR A 78 18.08 9.99 17.30
C THR A 78 17.07 8.84 17.28
N LEU A 79 16.99 8.04 18.36
CA LEU A 79 16.01 6.96 18.47
C LEU A 79 14.57 7.48 18.45
N THR A 80 14.28 8.57 19.18
CA THR A 80 12.95 9.20 19.15
C THR A 80 12.57 9.63 17.75
N ILE A 81 13.49 10.24 16.99
CA ILE A 81 13.25 10.63 15.59
C ILE A 81 13.00 9.41 14.72
N MET A 82 13.81 8.35 14.85
CA MET A 82 13.65 7.12 14.07
C MET A 82 12.28 6.47 14.29
N ILE A 83 11.82 6.42 15.54
CA ILE A 83 10.49 5.90 15.90
C ILE A 83 9.39 6.79 15.33
N ALA A 84 9.52 8.12 15.48
CA ALA A 84 8.55 9.07 14.94
C ALA A 84 8.44 8.94 13.41
N VAL A 85 9.57 8.82 12.70
CA VAL A 85 9.61 8.58 11.26
C VAL A 85 8.93 7.26 10.92
N ALA A 86 9.22 6.17 11.64
CA ALA A 86 8.60 4.86 11.38
C ALA A 86 7.07 4.92 11.51
N VAL A 87 6.54 5.56 12.56
CA VAL A 87 5.10 5.67 12.78
C VAL A 87 4.45 6.58 11.74
N LEU A 88 4.97 7.79 11.54
CA LEU A 88 4.39 8.76 10.62
C LEU A 88 4.44 8.25 9.17
N PHE A 89 5.62 7.76 8.74
CA PHE A 89 5.79 7.21 7.41
C PHE A 89 4.96 5.94 7.23
N GLY A 90 4.96 5.01 8.18
CA GLY A 90 4.20 3.76 8.07
C GLY A 90 2.70 3.99 7.96
N VAL A 91 2.14 4.88 8.79
CA VAL A 91 0.73 5.28 8.71
C VAL A 91 0.46 5.98 7.37
N TRP A 92 1.32 6.89 6.94
CA TRP A 92 1.16 7.56 5.64
C TRP A 92 1.25 6.58 4.45
N PHE A 93 2.15 5.59 4.53
CA PHE A 93 2.51 4.72 3.42
C PHE A 93 1.59 3.51 3.25
N ILE A 94 0.75 3.18 4.24
CA ILE A 94 -0.11 1.98 4.19
C ILE A 94 -0.99 1.89 2.94
N ARG A 95 -1.53 3.03 2.47
CA ARG A 95 -2.33 3.09 1.24
C ARG A 95 -1.49 2.81 0.00
N TYR A 96 -0.31 3.41 -0.06
CA TYR A 96 0.62 3.25 -1.17
C TYR A 96 1.13 1.81 -1.24
N SER A 97 1.37 1.17 -0.10
CA SER A 97 1.71 -0.24 -0.04
C SER A 97 0.64 -1.15 -0.65
N LYS A 98 -0.65 -0.92 -0.33
CA LYS A 98 -1.77 -1.67 -0.95
C LYS A 98 -1.84 -1.44 -2.46
N VAL A 99 -1.61 -0.22 -2.92
CA VAL A 99 -1.57 0.12 -4.35
C VAL A 99 -0.41 -0.57 -5.05
N LEU A 100 0.77 -0.58 -4.43
CA LEU A 100 1.96 -1.25 -4.95
C LEU A 100 1.72 -2.75 -5.09
N TRP A 101 1.11 -3.36 -4.07
CA TRP A 101 0.71 -4.77 -4.11
C TRP A 101 -0.25 -5.06 -5.25
N ILE A 102 -1.34 -4.29 -5.38
CA ILE A 102 -2.32 -4.46 -6.48
C ILE A 102 -1.65 -4.30 -7.85
N ALA A 103 -0.73 -3.33 -7.99
CA ALA A 103 -0.01 -3.10 -9.23
C ALA A 103 0.89 -4.29 -9.58
N LEU A 104 1.62 -4.82 -8.59
CA LEU A 104 2.50 -5.97 -8.74
C LEU A 104 1.70 -7.22 -9.07
N ASP A 105 0.66 -7.53 -8.29
CA ASP A 105 -0.20 -8.69 -8.51
C ASP A 105 -0.85 -8.65 -9.89
N LEU A 106 -1.42 -7.53 -10.31
CA LEU A 106 -2.03 -7.43 -11.65
C LEU A 106 -1.00 -7.53 -12.80
N THR A 107 0.28 -7.23 -12.53
CA THR A 107 1.35 -7.40 -13.51
C THR A 107 1.77 -8.87 -13.63
N LEU A 108 1.77 -9.61 -12.52
CA LEU A 108 2.10 -11.04 -12.47
C LEU A 108 0.91 -11.91 -12.89
N ASN A 109 -0.29 -11.55 -12.43
CA ASN A 109 -1.56 -12.24 -12.57
C ASN A 109 -2.58 -11.30 -13.22
N PRO A 110 -2.58 -11.20 -14.56
CA PRO A 110 -3.47 -10.30 -15.28
C PRO A 110 -4.96 -10.60 -14.96
N PRO A 111 -5.85 -9.60 -15.10
CA PRO A 111 -7.25 -9.76 -14.78
C PRO A 111 -7.94 -10.74 -15.75
N GLY A 112 -8.60 -11.76 -15.19
CA GLY A 112 -9.42 -12.73 -15.91
C GLY A 112 -10.91 -12.36 -15.88
N SER A 113 -11.73 -13.08 -16.66
CA SER A 113 -13.19 -12.90 -16.63
C SER A 113 -13.79 -13.31 -15.28
N GLU A 114 -13.20 -14.30 -14.61
CA GLU A 114 -13.65 -14.77 -13.29
C GLU A 114 -13.53 -13.72 -12.18
N ASP A 115 -12.71 -12.68 -12.36
CA ASP A 115 -12.57 -11.57 -11.40
C ASP A 115 -13.73 -10.57 -11.47
N PHE A 116 -14.55 -10.65 -12.52
CA PHE A 116 -15.76 -9.83 -12.68
C PHE A 116 -17.02 -10.59 -12.24
N GLU A 117 -16.97 -11.92 -12.21
CA GLU A 117 -18.05 -12.73 -11.69
C GLU A 117 -18.26 -12.47 -10.20
N SER A 118 -19.52 -12.44 -9.77
CA SER A 118 -19.84 -12.50 -8.35
C SER A 118 -19.47 -13.89 -7.84
N ARG A 119 -18.24 -14.08 -7.36
CA ARG A 119 -17.90 -15.23 -6.51
C ARG A 119 -18.79 -15.14 -5.26
N GLY A 120 -19.95 -15.77 -5.32
CA GLY A 120 -20.78 -16.03 -4.15
C GLY A 120 -19.91 -16.80 -3.17
N ARG A 121 -19.87 -16.35 -1.91
CA ARG A 121 -19.27 -17.13 -0.82
C ARG A 121 -19.88 -18.53 -0.89
N ARG A 122 -19.10 -19.53 -1.31
CA ARG A 122 -19.37 -20.90 -0.87
C ARG A 122 -18.99 -20.88 0.61
N SER A 123 -20.01 -20.69 1.44
CA SER A 123 -19.98 -20.91 2.88
C SER A 123 -19.60 -22.36 3.17
#